data_AF-A0A4D6PWJ2-F1
#
_entry.id   AF-A0A4D6PWJ2-F1
#
_cell.length_a   1.000
_cell.length_b   1.000
_cell.length_c   1.000
_cell.angle_alpha   90.00
_cell.angle_beta   90.00
_cell.angle_gamma   90.00
#
_symmetry.space_group_name_H-M   'P 1'
#
loop_
_entity.id
_entity.type
_entity.pdbx_description
1 polymer ?
#
loop_
_entity_poly.entity_id
_entity_poly.type
_entity_poly.pdbx_seq_one_letter_code
_entity_poly.pdbx_strand_id
1 'polypeptide(L)'
;IIPASTGAAKAVGKVIPALNGKLTGMAFRVPVANVSVVDLTVRLGKPASYDAIKQKVKEAAEGPLKGILGYTEDQVVSSDFIG
;
A
#
# COMPACT_ATOMS: atom_id res chain seq x y z
N ILE A 1 -19.67 -4.52 -7.45
CA ILE A 1 -18.61 -4.66 -6.42
C ILE A 1 -18.68 -6.08 -5.89
N ILE A 2 -17.58 -6.84 -5.89
CA ILE A 2 -17.56 -8.26 -5.52
C ILE A 2 -16.50 -8.46 -4.41
N PRO A 3 -16.89 -8.80 -3.17
CA PRO A 3 -15.93 -9.13 -2.12
C PRO A 3 -15.14 -10.39 -2.45
N ALA A 4 -13.86 -10.43 -2.09
CA ALA A 4 -12.99 -11.58 -2.24
C ALA A 4 -12.01 -11.69 -1.06
N SER A 5 -11.72 -12.91 -0.62
CA SER A 5 -10.60 -13.16 0.29
C SER A 5 -9.27 -13.03 -0.45
N THR A 6 -8.19 -12.70 0.28
CA THR A 6 -6.84 -12.63 -0.28
C THR A 6 -5.79 -13.05 0.74
N GLY A 7 -4.73 -13.69 0.27
CA GLY A 7 -3.56 -14.04 1.07
C GLY A 7 -2.44 -12.99 1.07
N ALA A 8 -2.58 -11.91 0.28
CA ALA A 8 -1.50 -10.95 0.03
C ALA A 8 -0.94 -10.33 1.31
N ALA A 9 -1.81 -9.81 2.18
CA ALA A 9 -1.39 -9.21 3.45
C ALA A 9 -0.71 -10.22 4.39
N LYS A 10 -1.16 -11.48 4.40
CA LYS A 10 -0.51 -12.56 5.18
C LYS A 10 0.87 -12.91 4.61
N ALA A 11 1.03 -12.85 3.29
CA ALA A 11 2.30 -13.14 2.63
C ALA A 11 3.39 -12.12 2.96
N VAL A 12 3.03 -10.86 3.27
CA VAL A 12 3.98 -9.85 3.77
C VAL A 12 4.74 -10.36 5.00
N GLY A 13 4.07 -11.08 5.90
CA GLY A 13 4.68 -11.68 7.08
C GLY A 13 5.76 -12.73 6.79
N LYS A 14 5.74 -13.35 5.59
CA LYS A 14 6.78 -14.28 5.16
C LYS A 14 8.04 -13.56 4.66
N VAL A 15 7.86 -12.40 4.03
CA VAL A 15 8.97 -11.58 3.49
C VAL A 15 9.56 -10.67 4.57
N ILE A 16 8.73 -10.19 5.48
CA ILE A 16 9.10 -9.33 6.60
C ILE A 16 8.70 -10.06 7.90
N PRO A 17 9.58 -10.92 8.45
CA PRO A 17 9.24 -11.78 9.60
C PRO A 17 8.69 -11.02 10.81
N ALA A 18 9.14 -9.79 11.05
CA ALA A 18 8.67 -8.92 12.13
C ALA A 18 7.17 -8.54 12.03
N LEU A 19 6.57 -8.70 10.84
CA LEU A 19 5.16 -8.46 10.54
C LEU A 19 4.34 -9.76 10.49
N ASN A 20 4.95 -10.92 10.72
CA ASN A 20 4.24 -12.20 10.68
C ASN A 20 3.10 -12.23 11.71
N GLY A 21 1.92 -12.64 11.26
CA GLY A 21 0.69 -12.67 12.08
C GLY A 21 0.07 -11.29 12.39
N LYS A 22 0.68 -10.17 11.97
CA LYS A 22 0.17 -8.82 12.28
C LYS A 22 -0.70 -8.21 11.18
N LEU A 23 -0.62 -8.74 9.96
CA LEU A 23 -1.32 -8.22 8.80
C LEU A 23 -2.25 -9.28 8.20
N THR A 24 -3.46 -8.86 7.85
CA THR A 24 -4.46 -9.62 7.11
C THR A 24 -5.29 -8.64 6.29
N GLY A 25 -6.09 -9.12 5.34
CA GLY A 25 -6.92 -8.23 4.53
C GLY A 25 -7.94 -8.96 3.68
N MET A 26 -8.75 -8.17 3.00
CA MET A 26 -9.73 -8.59 2.00
C MET A 26 -9.60 -7.70 0.75
N ALA A 27 -10.25 -8.08 -0.33
CA ALA A 27 -10.27 -7.32 -1.56
C ALA A 27 -11.70 -7.10 -2.05
N PHE A 28 -11.91 -6.03 -2.81
CA PHE A 28 -13.14 -5.80 -3.54
C PHE A 28 -12.81 -5.71 -5.03
N ARG A 29 -13.42 -6.58 -5.84
CA ARG A 29 -13.33 -6.48 -7.30
C ARG A 29 -14.38 -5.50 -7.80
N VAL A 30 -13.94 -4.60 -8.68
CA VAL A 30 -14.74 -3.50 -9.24
C VAL A 30 -14.65 -3.56 -10.77
N PRO A 31 -15.61 -2.98 -11.51
CA PRO A 31 -15.62 -3.01 -12.97
C PRO A 31 -14.61 -2.01 -13.56
N VAL A 32 -13.32 -2.24 -13.30
CA VAL A 32 -12.19 -1.48 -13.84
C VAL A 32 -11.22 -2.48 -14.46
N ALA A 33 -10.78 -2.23 -15.70
CA ALA A 33 -10.00 -3.19 -16.49
C ALA A 33 -8.57 -3.40 -15.97
N ASN A 34 -7.94 -2.33 -15.47
CA ASN A 34 -6.57 -2.34 -14.99
C ASN A 34 -6.39 -1.31 -13.87
N VAL A 35 -5.29 -1.45 -13.11
CA VAL A 35 -4.96 -0.69 -11.90
C VAL A 35 -5.80 -1.10 -10.70
N SER A 36 -5.15 -1.15 -9.54
CA SER A 36 -5.73 -1.52 -8.26
C SER A 36 -5.17 -0.61 -7.17
N VAL A 37 -5.84 -0.57 -6.02
CA VAL A 37 -5.42 0.26 -4.87
C VAL A 37 -5.36 -0.59 -3.62
N VAL A 38 -4.37 -0.29 -2.76
CA VAL A 38 -4.27 -0.84 -1.41
C VAL A 38 -4.67 0.26 -0.43
N ASP A 39 -5.68 -0.02 0.40
CA ASP A 39 -6.01 0.76 1.57
C ASP A 39 -5.48 0.04 2.82
N LEU A 40 -4.47 0.62 3.47
CA LEU A 40 -3.78 0.05 4.61
C LEU A 40 -4.11 0.83 5.89
N THR A 41 -5.03 0.30 6.68
CA THR A 41 -5.28 0.79 8.04
C THR A 41 -4.47 -0.01 9.05
N VAL A 42 -3.60 0.67 9.81
CA VAL A 42 -2.72 0.04 10.81
C VAL A 42 -2.63 0.86 12.08
N ARG A 43 -2.33 0.19 13.20
CA ARG A 43 -1.96 0.83 14.45
C ARG A 43 -0.44 0.90 14.57
N LEU A 44 0.10 2.11 14.67
CA LEU A 44 1.55 2.32 14.79
C LEU A 44 2.03 2.06 16.22
N GLY A 45 3.23 1.51 16.36
CA GLY A 45 3.87 1.31 17.66
C GLY A 45 4.42 2.61 18.28
N LYS A 46 4.72 3.60 17.43
CA LYS A 46 5.09 4.97 17.84
C LYS A 46 4.12 5.95 17.19
N PRO A 47 3.68 7.01 17.90
CA PRO A 47 2.83 8.03 17.31
C PRO A 47 3.58 8.75 16.19
N ALA A 48 2.86 9.10 15.13
CA ALA A 48 3.37 9.88 14.01
C ALA A 48 2.23 10.74 13.45
N SER A 49 2.55 11.93 12.95
CA SER A 49 1.62 12.73 12.15
C SER A 49 1.52 12.19 10.73
N TYR A 50 0.45 12.55 10.04
CA TYR A 50 0.27 12.19 8.63
C TYR A 50 1.42 12.71 7.75
N ASP A 51 1.85 13.96 7.98
CA ASP A 51 2.96 14.57 7.24
C ASP A 51 4.28 13.83 7.47
N ALA A 52 4.55 13.39 8.70
CA ALA A 52 5.75 12.61 9.01
C ALA A 52 5.76 11.26 8.28
N ILE A 53 4.60 10.61 8.16
CA ILE A 53 4.44 9.35 7.41
C ILE A 53 4.66 9.62 5.92
N LYS A 54 3.98 10.62 5.35
CA LYS A 54 4.13 11.02 3.95
C LYS A 54 5.59 11.31 3.59
N GLN A 55 6.26 12.10 4.42
CA GLN A 55 7.67 12.44 4.22
C GLN A 55 8.56 11.19 4.20
N LYS A 56 8.36 10.24 5.13
CA LYS A 56 9.15 9.00 5.15
C LYS A 56 8.90 8.11 3.94
N VAL A 57 7.67 8.06 3.45
CA VAL A 57 7.33 7.33 2.22
C VAL A 57 8.00 7.97 1.00
N LYS A 58 7.96 9.30 0.90
CA LYS A 58 8.61 10.06 -0.18
C LYS A 58 10.14 9.86 -0.16
N GLU A 59 10.78 10.00 1.00
CA GLU A 59 12.21 9.76 1.17
C GLU A 59 12.61 8.33 0.73
N ALA A 60 11.79 7.33 1.08
CA ALA A 60 12.04 5.94 0.68
C ALA A 60 11.88 5.74 -0.84
N ALA A 61 10.85 6.35 -1.44
CA ALA A 61 10.57 6.29 -2.88
C ALA A 61 11.66 6.96 -3.72
N GLU A 62 12.21 8.08 -3.25
CA GLU A 62 13.29 8.81 -3.94
C GLU A 62 14.68 8.21 -3.67
N GLY A 63 14.82 7.41 -2.61
CA GLY A 63 16.07 6.79 -2.19
C GLY A 63 16.10 5.27 -2.41
N PRO A 64 16.13 4.46 -1.33
CA PRO A 64 16.44 3.03 -1.40
C PRO A 64 15.42 2.19 -2.17
N LEU A 65 14.18 2.68 -2.35
CA LEU A 65 13.12 1.97 -3.07
C LEU A 65 12.83 2.58 -4.45
N LYS A 66 13.73 3.43 -4.96
CA LYS A 66 13.57 4.04 -6.29
C LYS A 66 13.39 2.99 -7.38
N GLY A 67 12.36 3.17 -8.20
CA GLY A 67 11.98 2.22 -9.26
C GLY A 67 11.06 1.09 -8.79
N ILE A 68 10.82 0.94 -7.48
CA ILE A 68 9.86 -0.02 -6.90
C ILE A 68 8.69 0.73 -6.25
N LEU A 69 8.98 1.79 -5.49
CA LEU A 69 8.01 2.64 -4.83
C LEU A 69 7.97 4.02 -5.51
N GLY A 70 6.77 4.46 -5.88
CA GLY A 70 6.49 5.82 -6.34
C GLY A 70 5.74 6.64 -5.29
N TYR A 71 5.73 7.96 -5.45
CA TYR A 71 5.02 8.91 -4.59
C TYR A 71 4.45 10.05 -5.44
N THR A 72 3.20 10.45 -5.20
CA THR A 72 2.56 11.60 -5.83
C THR A 72 1.67 12.34 -4.83
N GLU A 73 1.51 13.65 -5.03
CA GLU A 73 0.55 14.51 -4.31
C GLU A 73 -0.55 15.06 -5.23
N ASP A 74 -0.55 14.62 -6.49
CA ASP A 74 -1.51 15.07 -7.50
C ASP A 74 -2.86 14.39 -7.28
N GLN A 75 -3.93 15.00 -7.82
CA GLN A 75 -5.27 14.43 -7.80
C GLN A 75 -5.44 13.38 -8.90
N VAL A 76 -4.75 12.26 -8.75
CA VAL A 76 -4.71 11.15 -9.70
C VAL A 76 -5.93 10.22 -9.59
N VAL A 77 -6.24 9.56 -10.70
CA VAL A 77 -7.24 8.50 -10.81
C VAL A 77 -6.61 7.22 -11.37
N SER A 78 -7.37 6.11 -11.42
CA SER A 78 -6.81 4.82 -11.81
C SER A 78 -6.19 4.80 -13.23
N SER A 79 -6.75 5.57 -14.18
CA SER A 79 -6.21 5.62 -15.55
C SER A 79 -4.82 6.24 -15.64
N ASP A 80 -4.44 7.11 -14.70
CA ASP A 80 -3.15 7.80 -14.72
C ASP A 80 -1.97 6.86 -14.40
N PHE A 81 -2.27 5.66 -13.88
CA PHE A 81 -1.31 4.62 -13.56
C PHE A 81 -1.31 3.46 -14.56
N ILE A 82 -2.02 3.59 -15.68
CA ILE A 82 -1.90 2.65 -16.79
C ILE A 82 -0.61 3.00 -17.53
N GLY A 83 0.34 2.05 -17.57
CA GLY A 83 1.61 2.19 -18.27
C GLY A 83 1.47 2.19 -19.79
#